data_AF-D1KS46-F1
#
_entry.id   AF-D1KS46-F1
#
_cell.length_a   1.000
_cell.length_b   1.000
_cell.length_c   1.000
_cell.angle_alpha   90.00
_cell.angle_beta   90.00
_cell.angle_gamma   90.00
#
_symmetry.space_group_name_H-M   'P 1'
#
loop_
_entity.id
_entity.type
_entity.pdbx_description
1 polymer ?
#
loop_
_entity_poly.entity_id
_entity_poly.type
_entity_poly.pdbx_seq_one_letter_code
_entity_poly.pdbx_strand_id
1 'polypeptide(L)'
;MTAQQDWLRRLVSLYLQGCGSYPKRMGLSPHQWVQLPLPARQPLIPADTQMRHQLMSELIATRSDEQQQLTLWLAEYMQPDAEPMHCIIASVSLAFNHLWEDLGLSSRAELRQLMSDCFPELVVMNDKNMRWKKFFYRQRCLHAQGELICRSPSCDECCERQVCFDNS
;
A
#
# COMPACT_ATOMS: atom_id res chain seq x y z
N MET A 1 0.94 -4.33 -23.80
CA MET A 1 1.18 -4.43 -22.34
C MET A 1 0.92 -3.06 -21.77
N THR A 2 0.13 -2.98 -20.71
CA THR A 2 -0.25 -1.70 -20.09
C THR A 2 0.78 -1.31 -19.02
N ALA A 3 0.89 -0.02 -18.67
CA ALA A 3 1.79 0.46 -17.62
C ALA A 3 1.54 -0.26 -16.28
N GLN A 4 0.28 -0.55 -15.99
CA GLN A 4 -0.17 -1.26 -14.78
C GLN A 4 0.38 -2.69 -14.73
N GLN A 5 0.38 -3.41 -15.86
CA GLN A 5 0.96 -4.75 -15.96
C GLN A 5 2.49 -4.73 -15.77
N ASP A 6 3.16 -3.68 -16.27
CA ASP A 6 4.60 -3.51 -16.09
C ASP A 6 4.95 -3.26 -14.62
N TRP A 7 4.15 -2.45 -13.90
CA TRP A 7 4.27 -2.29 -12.45
C TRP A 7 4.08 -3.59 -11.69
N LEU A 8 3.06 -4.39 -12.05
CA LEU A 8 2.84 -5.67 -11.40
C LEU A 8 4.05 -6.61 -11.58
N ARG A 9 4.61 -6.71 -12.79
CA ARG A 9 5.84 -7.48 -13.04
C ARG A 9 7.02 -6.94 -12.26
N ARG A 10 7.16 -5.62 -12.15
CA ARG A 10 8.22 -4.96 -11.38
C ARG A 10 8.14 -5.33 -9.90
N LEU A 11 6.97 -5.22 -9.28
CA LEU A 11 6.78 -5.57 -7.86
C LEU A 11 6.98 -7.07 -7.60
N VAL A 12 6.50 -7.93 -8.50
CA VAL A 12 6.74 -9.38 -8.42
C VAL A 12 8.24 -9.69 -8.45
N SER A 13 8.99 -9.03 -9.33
CA SER A 13 10.44 -9.21 -9.43
C SER A 13 11.14 -8.77 -8.14
N LEU A 14 10.75 -7.63 -7.55
CA LEU A 14 11.28 -7.14 -6.27
C LEU A 14 10.99 -8.11 -5.11
N TYR A 15 9.76 -8.61 -5.02
CA TYR A 15 9.36 -9.62 -4.04
C TYR A 15 10.21 -10.90 -4.14
N LEU A 16 10.41 -11.41 -5.36
CA LEU A 16 11.22 -12.62 -5.59
C LEU A 16 12.71 -12.42 -5.27
N GLN A 17 13.21 -11.18 -5.38
CA GLN A 17 14.56 -10.78 -4.98
C GLN A 17 14.68 -10.52 -3.47
N GLY A 18 13.58 -10.55 -2.73
CA GLY A 18 13.56 -10.24 -1.30
C GLY A 18 13.71 -8.75 -0.98
N CYS A 19 13.48 -7.88 -1.96
CA CYS A 19 13.46 -6.44 -1.76
C CYS A 19 12.13 -6.01 -1.13
N GLY A 20 12.18 -5.05 -0.20
CA GLY A 20 10.99 -4.57 0.50
C GLY A 20 10.54 -5.44 1.69
N SER A 21 9.37 -5.09 2.21
CA SER A 21 8.76 -5.61 3.45
C SER A 21 7.43 -6.29 3.14
N TYR A 22 7.44 -7.24 2.21
CA TYR A 22 6.24 -7.94 1.77
C TYR A 22 5.82 -9.05 2.76
N PRO A 23 4.53 -9.27 3.00
CA PRO A 23 4.06 -10.54 3.51
C PRO A 23 4.18 -11.65 2.46
N LYS A 24 3.98 -12.90 2.87
CA LYS A 24 3.87 -14.04 1.95
C LYS A 24 2.87 -13.75 0.83
N ARG A 25 3.26 -14.13 -0.39
CA ARG A 25 2.46 -13.93 -1.63
C ARG A 25 2.06 -12.46 -1.85
N MET A 26 2.85 -11.51 -1.35
CA MET A 26 2.57 -10.08 -1.45
C MET A 26 1.22 -9.68 -0.81
N GLY A 27 0.67 -10.51 0.08
CA GLY A 27 -0.64 -10.28 0.72
C GLY A 27 -1.83 -10.74 -0.12
N LEU A 28 -1.58 -11.44 -1.23
CA LEU A 28 -2.59 -11.96 -2.12
C LEU A 28 -3.15 -13.30 -1.64
N SER A 29 -4.41 -13.55 -1.98
CA SER A 29 -5.04 -14.86 -1.83
C SER A 29 -4.32 -15.92 -2.69
N PRO A 30 -4.43 -17.22 -2.37
CA PRO A 30 -3.87 -18.28 -3.21
C PRO A 30 -4.35 -18.20 -4.66
N HIS A 31 -5.62 -17.81 -4.88
CA HIS A 31 -6.20 -17.66 -6.21
C HIS A 31 -5.59 -16.49 -6.98
N GLN A 32 -5.47 -15.30 -6.37
CA GLN A 32 -4.81 -14.16 -7.03
C GLN A 32 -3.33 -14.43 -7.32
N TRP A 33 -2.65 -15.14 -6.41
CA TRP A 33 -1.24 -15.48 -6.56
C TRP A 33 -0.95 -16.33 -7.80
N VAL A 34 -1.79 -17.33 -8.10
CA VAL A 34 -1.58 -18.20 -9.28
C VAL A 34 -1.86 -17.50 -10.61
N GLN A 35 -2.57 -16.36 -10.59
CA GLN A 35 -2.86 -15.55 -11.77
C GLN A 35 -1.77 -14.51 -12.07
N LEU A 36 -0.80 -14.34 -11.17
CA LEU A 36 0.29 -13.39 -11.38
C LEU A 36 1.18 -13.82 -12.55
N PRO A 37 1.76 -12.85 -13.30
CA PRO A 37 2.72 -13.11 -14.37
C PRO A 37 4.09 -13.52 -13.79
N LEU A 38 4.14 -14.64 -13.07
CA LEU A 38 5.35 -15.19 -12.49
C LEU A 38 6.28 -15.73 -13.59
N PRO A 39 7.60 -15.55 -13.46
CA PRO A 39 8.55 -16.14 -14.40
C PRO A 39 8.44 -17.68 -14.35
N ALA A 40 8.54 -18.33 -15.51
CA ALA A 40 8.45 -19.80 -15.63
C ALA A 40 9.46 -20.52 -14.72
N ARG A 41 10.63 -19.92 -14.53
CA ARG A 41 11.62 -20.34 -13.54
C ARG A 41 11.72 -19.29 -12.45
N GLN A 42 11.14 -19.59 -11.29
CA GLN A 42 11.26 -18.74 -10.12
C GLN A 42 12.65 -18.94 -9.49
N PRO A 43 13.30 -17.86 -9.03
CA PRO A 43 14.54 -17.98 -8.28
C PRO A 43 14.28 -18.71 -6.95
N LEU A 44 15.31 -19.40 -6.45
CA LEU A 44 15.28 -19.93 -5.09
C LEU A 44 15.26 -18.74 -4.13
N ILE A 45 14.17 -18.57 -3.40
CA ILE A 45 14.05 -17.51 -2.40
C ILE A 45 14.89 -17.91 -1.18
N PRO A 46 15.89 -17.11 -0.78
CA PRO A 46 16.71 -17.39 0.40
C PRO A 46 15.90 -17.58 1.69
N ALA A 47 16.37 -18.43 2.61
CA ALA A 47 15.64 -18.80 3.82
C ALA A 47 15.35 -17.60 4.74
N ASP A 48 16.27 -16.66 4.84
CA ASP A 48 16.10 -15.38 5.56
C ASP A 48 14.98 -14.53 4.94
N THR A 49 14.89 -14.51 3.60
CA THR A 49 13.82 -13.79 2.89
C THR A 49 12.46 -14.46 3.12
N GLN A 50 12.40 -15.80 3.09
CA GLN A 50 11.18 -16.53 3.45
C GLN A 50 10.75 -16.25 4.88
N MET A 51 11.70 -16.20 5.82
CA MET A 51 11.44 -15.86 7.22
C MET A 51 10.91 -14.43 7.38
N ARG A 52 11.50 -13.45 6.68
CA ARG A 52 11.00 -12.07 6.67
C ARG A 52 9.56 -12.00 6.15
N HIS A 53 9.24 -12.69 5.05
CA HIS A 53 7.87 -12.74 4.53
C HIS A 53 6.88 -13.39 5.51
N GLN A 54 7.30 -14.44 6.23
CA GLN A 54 6.50 -15.07 7.27
C GLN A 54 6.21 -14.11 8.42
N LEU A 55 7.25 -13.44 8.95
CA LEU A 55 7.11 -12.47 10.03
C LEU A 55 6.19 -11.30 9.65
N MET A 56 6.32 -10.79 8.42
CA MET A 56 5.41 -9.74 7.92
C MET A 56 3.97 -10.23 7.79
N SER A 57 3.75 -11.47 7.37
CA SER A 57 2.40 -12.06 7.37
C SER A 57 1.80 -12.16 8.77
N GLU A 58 2.57 -12.59 9.76
CA GLU A 58 2.11 -12.68 11.16
C GLU A 58 1.79 -11.30 11.74
N LEU A 59 2.65 -10.30 11.48
CA LEU A 59 2.40 -8.92 11.88
C LEU A 59 1.10 -8.38 11.28
N ILE A 60 0.93 -8.53 9.96
CA ILE A 60 -0.26 -8.02 9.25
C ILE A 60 -1.53 -8.74 9.72
N ALA A 61 -1.44 -10.03 10.08
CA ALA A 61 -2.58 -10.78 10.62
C ALA A 61 -3.13 -10.19 11.93
N THR A 62 -2.31 -9.52 12.74
CA THR A 62 -2.78 -8.80 13.95
C THR A 62 -3.63 -7.57 13.64
N ARG A 63 -3.59 -7.10 12.39
CA ARG A 63 -4.25 -5.90 11.88
C ARG A 63 -5.10 -6.23 10.64
N SER A 64 -5.69 -7.43 10.60
CA SER A 64 -6.47 -7.94 9.46
C SER A 64 -7.62 -7.00 9.06
N ASP A 65 -8.34 -6.46 10.04
CA ASP A 65 -9.48 -5.57 9.77
C ASP A 65 -9.01 -4.27 9.11
N GLU A 66 -7.87 -3.75 9.56
CA GLU A 66 -7.28 -2.55 8.99
C GLU A 66 -6.80 -2.79 7.55
N GLN A 67 -6.17 -3.94 7.29
CA GLN A 67 -5.75 -4.35 5.96
C GLN A 67 -6.97 -4.49 5.04
N GLN A 68 -8.02 -5.20 5.47
CA GLN A 68 -9.22 -5.44 4.67
C GLN A 68 -9.93 -4.15 4.30
N GLN A 69 -10.11 -3.24 5.26
CA GLN A 69 -10.72 -1.93 5.02
C GLN A 69 -9.89 -1.10 4.02
N LEU A 70 -8.55 -1.12 4.13
CA LEU A 70 -7.69 -0.42 3.18
C LEU A 70 -7.75 -1.04 1.78
N THR A 71 -7.77 -2.37 1.69
CA THR A 71 -7.91 -3.09 0.42
C THR A 71 -9.20 -2.70 -0.29
N LEU A 72 -10.34 -2.74 0.42
CA LEU A 72 -11.64 -2.38 -0.16
C LEU A 72 -11.66 -0.92 -0.63
N TRP A 73 -11.18 0.00 0.20
CA TRP A 73 -11.13 1.41 -0.17
C TRP A 73 -10.20 1.68 -1.36
N LEU A 74 -9.03 1.05 -1.42
CA LEU A 74 -8.12 1.20 -2.58
C LEU A 74 -8.72 0.63 -3.87
N ALA A 75 -9.55 -0.41 -3.79
CA ALA A 75 -10.20 -1.00 -4.95
C ALA A 75 -11.12 -0.01 -5.67
N GLU A 76 -11.75 0.92 -4.94
CA GLU A 76 -12.66 1.94 -5.49
C GLU A 76 -11.96 2.94 -6.42
N TYR A 77 -10.65 3.15 -6.25
CA TYR A 77 -9.86 4.13 -7.02
C TYR A 77 -8.84 3.48 -7.97
N MET A 78 -8.85 2.15 -8.03
CA MET A 78 -7.90 1.39 -8.84
C MET A 78 -8.34 1.40 -10.31
N GLN A 79 -7.39 1.62 -11.22
CA GLN A 79 -7.66 1.42 -12.65
C GLN A 79 -8.02 -0.05 -12.94
N PRO A 80 -8.96 -0.35 -13.86
CA PRO A 80 -9.39 -1.72 -14.15
C PRO A 80 -8.26 -2.69 -14.47
N ASP A 81 -7.23 -2.24 -15.20
CA ASP A 81 -6.08 -3.04 -15.61
C ASP A 81 -4.98 -3.16 -14.53
N ALA A 82 -5.19 -2.58 -13.35
CA ALA A 82 -4.24 -2.60 -12.24
C ALA A 82 -4.49 -3.73 -11.23
N GLU A 83 -5.48 -4.59 -11.40
CA GLU A 83 -5.65 -5.76 -10.53
C GLU A 83 -4.37 -6.63 -10.50
N PRO A 84 -3.84 -7.06 -9.33
CA PRO A 84 -4.37 -6.93 -7.96
C PRO A 84 -3.65 -5.87 -7.09
N MET A 85 -3.29 -4.72 -7.65
CA MET A 85 -2.45 -3.71 -6.99
C MET A 85 -3.04 -3.19 -5.67
N HIS A 86 -4.36 -3.05 -5.57
CA HIS A 86 -5.03 -2.60 -4.35
C HIS A 86 -4.71 -3.49 -3.13
N CYS A 87 -4.74 -4.83 -3.30
CA CYS A 87 -4.34 -5.78 -2.25
C CYS A 87 -2.86 -5.65 -1.86
N ILE A 88 -1.98 -5.49 -2.85
CA ILE A 88 -0.52 -5.41 -2.63
C ILE A 88 -0.20 -4.14 -1.85
N ILE A 89 -0.70 -2.99 -2.31
CA ILE A 89 -0.46 -1.69 -1.67
C ILE A 89 -1.07 -1.65 -0.27
N ALA A 90 -2.28 -2.19 -0.08
CA ALA A 90 -2.89 -2.27 1.25
C ALA A 90 -2.00 -3.08 2.19
N SER A 91 -1.58 -4.28 1.79
CA SER A 91 -0.79 -5.18 2.62
C SER A 91 0.57 -4.59 3.00
N VAL A 92 1.29 -4.05 2.02
CA VAL A 92 2.63 -3.45 2.24
C VAL A 92 2.53 -2.14 3.02
N SER A 93 1.39 -1.42 2.95
CA SER A 93 1.18 -0.20 3.71
C SER A 93 1.22 -0.39 5.23
N LEU A 94 0.98 -1.62 5.70
CA LEU A 94 1.01 -1.96 7.13
C LEU A 94 2.42 -2.23 7.67
N ALA A 95 3.44 -2.31 6.82
CA ALA A 95 4.84 -2.37 7.23
C ALA A 95 5.31 -1.03 7.86
N PHE A 96 6.55 -0.98 8.35
CA PHE A 96 7.01 0.09 9.23
C PHE A 96 7.67 1.30 8.54
N ASN A 97 8.24 1.14 7.34
CA ASN A 97 9.02 2.19 6.69
C ASN A 97 8.17 3.09 5.79
N HIS A 98 8.79 3.88 4.91
CA HIS A 98 8.05 4.54 3.84
C HIS A 98 7.54 3.51 2.84
N LEU A 99 6.36 3.76 2.26
CA LEU A 99 5.71 2.81 1.35
C LEU A 99 6.61 2.44 0.15
N TRP A 100 7.43 3.37 -0.35
CA TRP A 100 8.33 3.08 -1.46
C TRP A 100 9.46 2.11 -1.05
N GLU A 101 10.00 2.25 0.17
CA GLU A 101 11.01 1.34 0.73
C GLU A 101 10.41 -0.03 0.99
N ASP A 102 9.21 -0.08 1.57
CA ASP A 102 8.52 -1.34 1.86
C ASP A 102 8.08 -2.07 0.58
N LEU A 103 7.88 -1.36 -0.53
CA LEU A 103 7.68 -1.95 -1.86
C LEU A 103 9.02 -2.31 -2.56
N GLY A 104 10.16 -2.01 -1.95
CA GLY A 104 11.48 -2.23 -2.57
C GLY A 104 11.75 -1.33 -3.79
N LEU A 105 11.01 -0.24 -3.94
CA LEU A 105 11.25 0.76 -4.99
C LEU A 105 12.52 1.57 -4.67
N SER A 106 13.12 2.15 -5.70
CA SER A 106 14.34 2.95 -5.60
C SER A 106 14.11 4.34 -4.99
N SER A 107 12.90 4.88 -5.10
CA SER A 107 12.61 6.24 -4.67
C SER A 107 11.13 6.53 -4.46
N ARG A 108 10.87 7.64 -3.77
CA ARG A 108 9.53 8.25 -3.68
C ARG A 108 8.97 8.65 -5.05
N ALA A 109 9.82 9.04 -6.01
CA ALA A 109 9.38 9.41 -7.35
C ALA A 109 8.88 8.20 -8.12
N GLU A 110 9.56 7.05 -8.02
CA GLU A 110 9.12 5.77 -8.60
C GLU A 110 7.75 5.36 -8.03
N LEU A 111 7.55 5.50 -6.72
CA LEU A 111 6.23 5.28 -6.11
C LEU A 111 5.17 6.23 -6.66
N ARG A 112 5.50 7.50 -6.91
CA ARG A 112 4.53 8.44 -7.50
C ARG A 112 4.11 7.99 -8.90
N GLN A 113 5.03 7.48 -9.72
CA GLN A 113 4.71 6.93 -11.04
C GLN A 113 3.77 5.71 -10.93
N LEU A 114 4.09 4.76 -10.03
CA LEU A 114 3.20 3.62 -9.75
C LEU A 114 1.79 4.09 -9.37
N MET A 115 1.70 5.04 -8.44
CA MET A 115 0.40 5.54 -7.98
C MET A 115 -0.32 6.33 -9.09
N SER A 116 0.39 7.05 -9.96
CA SER A 116 -0.20 7.74 -11.10
C SER A 116 -0.79 6.77 -12.13
N ASP A 117 -0.11 5.65 -12.39
CA ASP A 117 -0.57 4.67 -13.37
C ASP A 117 -1.69 3.79 -12.81
N CYS A 118 -1.62 3.39 -11.54
CA CYS A 118 -2.58 2.46 -10.94
C CYS A 118 -3.75 3.13 -10.20
N PHE A 119 -3.56 4.34 -9.66
CA PHE A 119 -4.52 5.07 -8.82
C PHE A 119 -4.50 6.59 -9.10
N PRO A 120 -4.73 7.03 -10.35
CA PRO A 120 -4.57 8.43 -10.75
C PRO A 120 -5.41 9.40 -9.92
N GLU A 121 -6.64 9.02 -9.55
CA GLU A 121 -7.53 9.83 -8.72
C GLU A 121 -6.95 10.08 -7.32
N LEU A 122 -6.33 9.06 -6.71
CA LEU A 122 -5.66 9.22 -5.42
C LEU A 122 -4.45 10.15 -5.50
N VAL A 123 -3.78 10.24 -6.65
CA VAL A 123 -2.69 11.20 -6.86
C VAL A 123 -3.22 12.63 -6.92
N VAL A 124 -4.38 12.84 -7.56
CA VAL A 124 -5.06 14.15 -7.59
C VAL A 124 -5.52 14.54 -6.19
N MET A 125 -6.12 13.61 -5.44
CA MET A 125 -6.57 13.84 -4.06
C MET A 125 -5.41 14.08 -3.09
N ASN A 126 -4.23 13.52 -3.35
CA ASN A 126 -3.01 13.76 -2.57
C ASN A 126 -2.23 14.98 -3.11
N ASP A 127 -2.93 16.09 -3.31
CA ASP A 127 -2.45 17.36 -3.88
C ASP A 127 -1.27 17.96 -3.09
N LYS A 128 -1.32 17.87 -1.76
CA LYS A 128 -0.26 18.34 -0.84
C LYS A 128 0.93 17.38 -0.75
N ASN A 129 0.96 16.32 -1.57
CA ASN A 129 2.05 15.34 -1.61
C ASN A 129 2.37 14.79 -0.21
N MET A 130 1.33 14.39 0.54
CA MET A 130 1.50 13.73 1.83
C MET A 130 2.18 12.36 1.65
N ARG A 131 2.84 11.87 2.71
CA ARG A 131 3.29 10.47 2.74
C ARG A 131 2.08 9.54 2.55
N TRP A 132 2.17 8.60 1.61
CA TRP A 132 1.03 7.77 1.20
C TRP A 132 0.32 7.05 2.35
N LYS A 133 1.05 6.42 3.27
CA LYS A 133 0.45 5.78 4.46
C LYS A 133 -0.34 6.76 5.33
N LYS A 134 0.17 7.98 5.51
CA LYS A 134 -0.52 9.06 6.24
C LYS A 134 -1.77 9.51 5.48
N PHE A 135 -1.67 9.63 4.16
CA PHE A 135 -2.80 9.98 3.30
C PHE A 135 -3.91 8.91 3.39
N PHE A 136 -3.59 7.63 3.24
CA PHE A 136 -4.55 6.53 3.36
C PHE A 136 -5.25 6.53 4.73
N TYR A 137 -4.50 6.70 5.81
CA TYR A 137 -5.06 6.79 7.16
C TYR A 137 -6.03 7.98 7.28
N ARG A 138 -5.63 9.17 6.80
CA ARG A 138 -6.49 10.37 6.81
C ARG A 138 -7.78 10.16 6.01
N GLN A 139 -7.70 9.62 4.80
CA GLN A 139 -8.87 9.34 3.97
C GLN A 139 -9.82 8.35 4.63
N ARG A 140 -9.28 7.28 5.22
CA ARG A 140 -10.10 6.30 5.95
C ARG A 140 -10.75 6.88 7.19
N CYS A 141 -10.07 7.74 7.94
CA CYS A 141 -10.68 8.44 9.07
C CYS A 141 -11.86 9.32 8.61
N LEU A 142 -11.69 10.07 7.52
CA LEU A 142 -12.77 10.91 6.96
C LEU A 142 -13.96 10.07 6.50
N HIS A 143 -13.71 8.93 5.85
CA HIS A 143 -14.77 8.04 5.35
C HIS A 143 -15.51 7.31 6.49
N ALA A 144 -14.80 6.88 7.54
CA ALA A 144 -15.40 6.20 8.69
C ALA A 144 -16.22 7.15 9.59
N GLN A 145 -15.97 8.45 9.52
CA GLN A 145 -16.64 9.45 10.35
C GLN A 145 -17.84 10.10 9.65
N GLY A 146 -18.01 9.94 8.32
CA GLY A 146 -19.04 10.61 7.53
C GLY A 146 -18.91 12.12 7.63
N GLU A 147 -18.20 12.76 6.69
CA GLU A 147 -17.91 14.21 6.67
C GLU A 147 -17.82 14.89 8.06
N LEU A 148 -16.60 14.93 8.61
CA LEU A 148 -16.18 15.55 9.88
C LEU A 148 -16.52 14.74 11.14
N ILE A 149 -15.49 14.16 11.77
CA ILE A 149 -15.08 14.43 13.17
C ILE A 149 -13.85 13.58 13.49
N CYS A 150 -12.67 14.22 13.40
CA CYS A 150 -11.37 13.68 13.81
C CYS A 150 -11.44 12.98 15.18
N ARG A 151 -11.35 11.64 15.19
CA ARG A 151 -11.23 10.83 16.41
C ARG A 151 -9.76 10.49 16.73
N SER A 152 -8.94 11.51 16.99
CA SER A 152 -7.74 11.29 17.80
C SER A 152 -8.14 11.37 19.28
N PRO A 153 -7.84 10.38 20.13
CA PRO A 153 -8.14 10.44 21.55
C PRO A 153 -7.24 11.43 22.33
N SER A 154 -6.24 12.04 21.70
CA SER A 154 -5.51 13.19 22.24
C SER A 154 -5.38 14.26 21.16
N CYS A 155 -6.39 15.13 21.06
CA CYS A 155 -6.38 16.28 20.15
C CYS A 155 -5.37 17.36 20.60
N ASP A 156 -4.82 17.27 21.82
CA ASP A 156 -3.85 18.22 22.35
C ASP A 156 -2.39 18.00 21.87
N GLU A 157 -2.07 16.84 21.29
CA GLU A 157 -0.74 16.56 20.71
C GLU A 157 -0.72 16.58 19.17
N CYS A 158 -1.83 16.98 18.54
CA CYS A 158 -1.89 17.09 17.09
C CYS A 158 -1.20 18.39 16.63
N CYS A 159 0.02 18.26 16.10
CA CYS A 159 0.76 19.36 15.47
C CYS A 159 0.08 19.95 14.22
N GLU A 160 -1.06 19.39 13.78
CA GLU A 160 -1.89 19.93 12.69
C GLU A 160 -3.16 20.67 13.19
N ARG A 161 -3.32 20.86 14.52
CA ARG A 161 -4.47 21.57 15.10
C ARG A 161 -4.62 23.01 14.57
N GLN A 162 -3.50 23.72 14.38
CA GLN A 162 -3.52 25.09 13.84
C GLN A 162 -4.06 25.16 12.40
N VAL A 163 -3.81 24.12 11.59
CA VAL A 163 -4.28 24.06 10.20
C VAL A 163 -5.80 23.86 10.12
N CYS A 164 -6.42 23.34 11.18
CA CYS A 164 -7.86 23.07 11.23
C CYS A 164 -8.71 24.24 11.76
N PHE A 165 -8.11 25.24 12.42
CA PHE A 165 -8.86 26.33 13.09
C PHE A 165 -8.44 27.75 12.70
N ASP A 166 -7.36 27.94 11.93
CA ASP A 166 -7.02 29.25 11.39
C ASP A 166 -7.78 29.50 10.07
N ASN A 167 -9.04 29.88 10.23
CA ASN A 167 -9.76 30.92 9.45
C ASN A 167 -11.22 30.97 9.92
N SER A 168 -11.46 31.72 10.99
CA SER A 168 -12.69 32.52 11.17
C SER A 168 -12.38 33.96 10.80
#